data_AF-A0A3D1AD65-F1
#
_entry.id   AF-A0A3D1AD65-F1
#
_cell.length_a   1.000
_cell.length_b   1.000
_cell.length_c   1.000
_cell.angle_alpha   90.00
_cell.angle_beta   90.00
_cell.angle_gamma   90.00
#
_symmetry.space_group_name_H-M   'P 1'
#
loop_
_entity.id
_entity.type
_entity.pdbx_description
1 polymer ?
#
loop_
_entity_poly.entity_id
_entity_poly.type
_entity_poly.pdbx_seq_one_letter_code
_entity_poly.pdbx_strand_id
1 'polypeptide(L)'
;QVDGKIMKGNYKAVPESFLRIEPLNLIADYVLKQYPGAQILEVEKEYNNNRHTGYEFTLDNNVELDFGLTGPPSPVIPGGGGSQNPGNDPTVVPGGNNPPVSGGGNPATGNNNLPQTVQAFINAHFRNVEIRYTKQERDEYEVYLNGYDLEFDLQGNWKKVSSVGYAKVALPESLLFLSPVNNINNYIRTNYPGRYIIEIEKDYDNRKLNYDIELDNRKELVFNADGQFVRVDY
;
A
#
# COMPACT_ATOMS: atom_id res chain seq x y z
N GLN A 1 1.64 21.39 -8.36
CA GLN A 1 3.08 21.48 -8.60
C GLN A 1 3.76 21.68 -7.25
N VAL A 2 4.66 20.78 -6.89
CA VAL A 2 5.59 21.02 -5.78
C VAL A 2 6.95 21.16 -6.44
N ASP A 3 7.33 22.40 -6.70
CA ASP A 3 8.58 22.73 -7.38
C ASP A 3 9.70 22.85 -6.33
N GLY A 4 10.77 22.04 -6.48
CA GLY A 4 11.98 22.10 -5.66
C GLY A 4 12.94 23.22 -6.08
N LYS A 5 12.59 24.02 -7.08
CA LYS A 5 13.41 25.10 -7.63
C LYS A 5 13.60 26.24 -6.65
N ILE A 6 14.86 26.58 -6.44
CA ILE A 6 15.26 27.90 -5.96
C ILE A 6 15.51 28.80 -7.18
N MET A 7 15.13 30.08 -7.07
CA MET A 7 15.36 31.05 -8.14
C MET A 7 16.82 30.99 -8.61
N LYS A 8 17.02 30.87 -9.95
CA LYS A 8 18.27 30.62 -10.70
C LYS A 8 18.52 29.18 -11.19
N GLY A 9 17.54 28.27 -11.12
CA GLY A 9 17.64 26.95 -11.77
C GLY A 9 18.48 25.92 -11.00
N ASN A 10 18.80 26.22 -9.75
CA ASN A 10 19.31 25.22 -8.83
C ASN A 10 18.09 24.50 -8.24
N TYR A 11 18.05 23.17 -8.37
CA TYR A 11 17.01 22.37 -7.74
C TYR A 11 17.47 21.96 -6.35
N LYS A 12 16.58 22.06 -5.36
CA LYS A 12 16.76 21.40 -4.06
C LYS A 12 15.81 20.21 -4.01
N ALA A 13 16.25 19.10 -3.44
CA ALA A 13 15.40 17.94 -3.23
C ALA A 13 14.06 18.34 -2.61
N VAL A 14 12.97 17.79 -3.16
CA VAL A 14 11.62 17.93 -2.60
C VAL A 14 11.67 17.40 -1.16
N PRO A 15 11.25 18.18 -0.14
CA PRO A 15 11.31 17.71 1.23
C PRO A 15 10.47 16.43 1.38
N GLU A 16 11.01 15.43 2.09
CA GLU A 16 10.34 14.13 2.26
C GLU A 16 8.90 14.27 2.78
N SER A 17 8.60 15.29 3.58
CA SER A 17 7.26 15.56 4.09
C SER A 17 6.23 15.78 2.97
N PHE A 18 6.62 16.36 1.83
CA PHE A 18 5.75 16.55 0.67
C PHE A 18 5.56 15.26 -0.12
N LEU A 19 6.57 14.38 -0.14
CA LEU A 19 6.49 13.07 -0.78
C LEU A 19 5.68 12.07 0.03
N ARG A 20 5.35 12.36 1.31
CA ARG A 20 4.61 11.45 2.20
C ARG A 20 3.08 11.55 2.08
N ILE A 21 2.55 12.31 1.13
CA ILE A 21 1.11 12.46 0.89
C ILE A 21 0.67 11.40 -0.14
N GLU A 22 -0.36 10.61 0.15
CA GLU A 22 -0.92 9.64 -0.82
C GLU A 22 -1.48 10.35 -2.07
N PRO A 23 -1.27 9.82 -3.29
CA PRO A 23 -0.51 8.61 -3.66
C PRO A 23 0.98 8.87 -3.99
N LEU A 24 1.50 10.08 -3.73
CA LEU A 24 2.88 10.47 -4.09
C LEU A 24 3.94 9.65 -3.35
N ASN A 25 3.62 9.16 -2.15
CA ASN A 25 4.51 8.34 -1.34
C ASN A 25 4.82 7.00 -1.98
N LEU A 26 3.84 6.32 -2.57
CA LEU A 26 4.03 5.02 -3.22
C LEU A 26 4.92 5.16 -4.46
N ILE A 27 4.73 6.22 -5.23
CA ILE A 27 5.55 6.53 -6.41
C ILE A 27 6.96 6.93 -5.98
N ALA A 28 7.11 7.82 -4.99
CA ALA A 28 8.39 8.24 -4.48
C ALA A 28 9.21 7.07 -3.89
N ASP A 29 8.58 6.19 -3.12
CA ASP A 29 9.23 4.98 -2.59
C ASP A 29 9.70 4.06 -3.73
N TYR A 30 8.90 3.89 -4.78
CA TYR A 30 9.30 3.11 -5.96
C TYR A 30 10.48 3.73 -6.70
N VAL A 31 10.44 5.04 -6.94
CA VAL A 31 11.50 5.78 -7.61
C VAL A 31 12.82 5.65 -6.83
N LEU A 32 12.81 5.91 -5.53
CA LEU A 32 14.02 5.84 -4.69
C LEU A 32 14.56 4.40 -4.55
N LYS A 33 13.70 3.39 -4.71
CA LYS A 33 14.11 1.98 -4.74
C LYS A 33 14.80 1.61 -6.07
N GLN A 34 14.31 2.10 -7.20
CA GLN A 34 14.87 1.82 -8.53
C GLN A 34 16.11 2.67 -8.84
N TYR A 35 16.20 3.85 -8.25
CA TYR A 35 17.32 4.79 -8.40
C TYR A 35 17.99 5.07 -7.03
N PRO A 36 18.67 4.08 -6.42
CA PRO A 36 19.32 4.28 -5.13
C PRO A 36 20.33 5.42 -5.17
N GLY A 37 20.21 6.34 -4.20
CA GLY A 37 21.10 7.50 -4.10
C GLY A 37 20.70 8.70 -4.97
N ALA A 38 19.71 8.57 -5.85
CA ALA A 38 19.14 9.70 -6.56
C ALA A 38 18.24 10.54 -5.63
N GLN A 39 18.18 11.84 -5.89
CA GLN A 39 17.29 12.77 -5.21
C GLN A 39 16.14 13.16 -6.12
N ILE A 40 14.91 13.18 -5.59
CA ILE A 40 13.75 13.72 -6.30
C ILE A 40 13.81 15.24 -6.20
N LEU A 41 14.00 15.90 -7.33
CA LEU A 41 14.13 17.34 -7.43
C LEU A 41 12.78 18.02 -7.66
N GLU A 42 11.89 17.37 -8.40
CA GLU A 42 10.61 17.94 -8.79
C GLU A 42 9.55 16.85 -8.91
N VAL A 43 8.32 17.20 -8.52
CA VAL A 43 7.15 16.39 -8.80
C VAL A 43 6.02 17.26 -9.36
N GLU A 44 5.67 16.99 -10.61
CA GLU A 44 4.58 17.66 -11.31
C GLU A 44 3.32 16.79 -11.35
N LYS A 45 2.17 17.46 -11.46
CA LYS A 45 0.90 16.77 -11.70
C LYS A 45 0.62 16.88 -13.19
N GLU A 46 0.43 15.76 -13.84
CA GLU A 46 0.08 15.68 -15.24
C GLU A 46 -1.41 15.93 -15.45
N TYR A 47 -1.77 16.70 -16.48
CA TYR A 47 -3.15 17.00 -16.82
C TYR A 47 -3.45 16.78 -18.30
N ASN A 48 -4.52 16.05 -18.58
CA ASN A 48 -5.11 15.95 -19.92
C ASN A 48 -6.56 16.46 -19.88
N ASN A 49 -6.91 17.43 -20.74
CA ASN A 49 -8.23 18.07 -20.76
C ASN A 49 -8.69 18.56 -19.37
N ASN A 50 -7.79 19.24 -18.64
CA ASN A 50 -7.99 19.73 -17.26
C ASN A 50 -8.25 18.64 -16.21
N ARG A 51 -8.12 17.36 -16.56
CA ARG A 51 -8.21 16.23 -15.64
C ARG A 51 -6.81 15.79 -15.24
N HIS A 52 -6.55 15.70 -13.95
CA HIS A 52 -5.32 15.13 -13.41
C HIS A 52 -5.21 13.66 -13.85
N THR A 53 -4.12 13.29 -14.52
CA THR A 53 -3.90 11.98 -15.14
C THR A 53 -2.71 11.22 -14.57
N GLY A 54 -1.84 11.89 -13.82
CA GLY A 54 -0.61 11.27 -13.33
C GLY A 54 0.35 12.25 -12.68
N TYR A 55 1.59 11.80 -12.52
CA TYR A 55 2.68 12.56 -11.95
C TYR A 55 3.94 12.38 -12.79
N GLU A 56 4.70 13.45 -12.96
CA GLU A 56 6.05 13.42 -13.54
C GLU A 56 7.06 13.67 -12.40
N PHE A 57 8.12 12.85 -12.35
CA PHE A 57 9.20 12.97 -11.36
C PHE A 57 10.52 13.28 -12.06
N THR A 58 11.21 14.34 -11.63
CA THR A 58 12.54 14.69 -12.12
C THR A 58 13.58 14.41 -11.03
N LEU A 59 14.65 13.71 -11.40
CA LEU A 59 15.74 13.33 -10.50
C LEU A 59 17.02 14.15 -10.73
N ASP A 60 17.91 14.17 -9.75
CA ASP A 60 19.21 14.87 -9.79
C ASP A 60 20.22 14.29 -10.79
N ASN A 61 19.97 13.07 -11.26
CA ASN A 61 20.72 12.42 -12.33
C ASN A 61 20.13 12.68 -13.73
N ASN A 62 19.21 13.64 -13.88
CA ASN A 62 18.49 14.00 -15.13
C ASN A 62 17.56 12.89 -15.66
N VAL A 63 17.10 11.99 -14.80
CA VAL A 63 16.05 11.03 -15.15
C VAL A 63 14.68 11.66 -14.91
N GLU A 64 13.80 11.56 -15.90
CA GLU A 64 12.39 11.94 -15.84
C GLU A 64 11.53 10.67 -15.91
N LEU A 65 10.50 10.59 -15.06
CA LEU A 65 9.64 9.41 -14.91
C LEU A 65 8.17 9.80 -14.86
N ASP A 66 7.39 9.23 -15.78
CA ASP A 66 5.94 9.38 -15.84
C ASP A 66 5.21 8.24 -15.11
N PHE A 67 4.27 8.62 -14.25
CA PHE A 67 3.39 7.68 -13.55
C PHE A 67 1.93 8.05 -13.75
N GLY A 68 1.08 7.07 -14.09
CA GLY A 68 -0.37 7.26 -14.07
C GLY A 68 -0.93 7.43 -12.66
N LEU A 69 -2.22 7.76 -12.53
CA LEU A 69 -2.92 7.91 -11.23
C LEU A 69 -2.84 6.67 -10.33
N THR A 70 -2.62 5.49 -10.90
CA THR A 70 -2.52 4.21 -10.18
C THR A 70 -1.15 3.97 -9.56
N GLY A 71 -0.19 4.87 -9.79
CA GLY A 71 1.19 4.71 -9.33
C GLY A 71 2.02 3.74 -10.18
N PRO A 72 3.20 3.34 -9.71
CA PRO A 72 4.08 2.42 -10.44
C PRO A 72 3.40 1.08 -10.68
N PRO A 73 3.70 0.38 -11.79
CA PRO A 73 3.20 -0.97 -12.01
C PRO A 73 3.63 -1.88 -10.85
N SER A 74 2.73 -2.76 -10.41
CA SER A 74 3.01 -3.75 -9.38
C SER A 74 4.35 -4.45 -9.66
N PRO A 75 5.21 -4.68 -8.65
CA PRO A 75 6.47 -5.36 -8.87
C PRO A 75 6.21 -6.71 -9.54
N VAL A 76 6.77 -6.92 -10.73
CA VAL A 76 6.77 -8.25 -11.35
C VAL A 76 7.56 -9.16 -10.43
N ILE A 77 6.88 -10.04 -9.70
CA ILE A 77 7.51 -11.09 -8.88
C ILE A 77 8.16 -12.08 -9.86
N PRO A 78 9.49 -12.19 -9.94
CA PRO A 78 10.11 -13.19 -10.79
C PRO A 78 10.00 -14.54 -10.08
N GLY A 79 9.03 -15.38 -10.48
CA GLY A 79 8.91 -16.73 -9.91
C GLY A 79 7.56 -17.43 -10.09
N GLY A 80 7.22 -17.79 -11.34
CA GLY A 80 6.15 -18.74 -11.67
C GLY A 80 6.29 -19.13 -13.13
N GLY A 81 6.93 -20.29 -13.39
CA GLY A 81 7.59 -20.61 -14.66
C GLY A 81 6.70 -20.76 -15.89
N GLY A 82 7.32 -20.52 -17.06
CA GLY A 82 6.75 -20.78 -18.38
C GLY A 82 7.52 -20.16 -19.55
N SER A 83 8.71 -20.69 -19.84
CA SER A 83 9.45 -20.75 -21.12
C SER A 83 9.19 -19.68 -22.21
N GLN A 84 10.21 -18.87 -22.51
CA GLN A 84 11.10 -19.00 -23.69
C GLN A 84 12.11 -17.85 -23.75
N ASN A 85 13.40 -18.18 -23.87
CA ASN A 85 14.48 -17.31 -24.34
C ASN A 85 15.28 -18.11 -25.39
N PRO A 86 15.77 -17.49 -26.48
CA PRO A 86 17.21 -17.17 -26.54
C PRO A 86 17.51 -15.86 -27.33
N GLY A 87 18.59 -15.11 -27.15
CA GLY A 87 19.83 -15.34 -26.41
C GLY A 87 20.86 -14.19 -26.63
N ASN A 88 22.10 -14.48 -26.21
CA ASN A 88 23.41 -13.80 -26.45
C ASN A 88 23.91 -12.73 -25.45
N ASP A 89 24.38 -13.17 -24.27
CA ASP A 89 25.80 -13.35 -23.82
C ASP A 89 26.95 -12.44 -24.37
N PRO A 90 28.16 -12.35 -23.75
CA PRO A 90 28.63 -12.02 -22.37
C PRO A 90 29.74 -10.92 -22.31
N THR A 91 30.13 -10.47 -21.10
CA THR A 91 31.53 -10.32 -20.58
C THR A 91 31.51 -9.68 -19.16
N VAL A 92 31.70 -10.44 -18.07
CA VAL A 92 32.93 -10.81 -17.32
C VAL A 92 33.36 -9.81 -16.20
N VAL A 93 32.88 -9.96 -14.95
CA VAL A 93 33.44 -10.54 -13.66
C VAL A 93 34.29 -9.55 -12.79
N PRO A 94 34.65 -9.81 -11.50
CA PRO A 94 33.91 -9.92 -10.21
C PRO A 94 34.37 -8.94 -9.08
N GLY A 95 33.59 -8.88 -7.98
CA GLY A 95 34.16 -8.96 -6.62
C GLY A 95 33.98 -7.74 -5.69
N GLY A 96 33.22 -7.92 -4.60
CA GLY A 96 33.17 -7.00 -3.46
C GLY A 96 32.20 -7.46 -2.37
N ASN A 97 32.71 -8.15 -1.36
CA ASN A 97 31.97 -8.58 -0.16
C ASN A 97 31.77 -7.40 0.82
N ASN A 98 30.56 -7.34 1.43
CA ASN A 98 30.17 -6.84 2.78
C ASN A 98 28.97 -5.87 2.75
N PRO A 99 28.23 -5.68 3.88
CA PRO A 99 27.75 -6.60 4.93
C PRO A 99 26.20 -6.41 5.13
N PRO A 100 25.50 -7.07 6.09
CA PRO A 100 24.06 -6.81 6.27
C PRO A 100 23.89 -5.45 6.97
N VAL A 101 23.19 -4.51 6.33
CA VAL A 101 22.81 -3.24 6.97
C VAL A 101 21.55 -3.48 7.80
N SER A 102 21.79 -3.66 9.10
CA SER A 102 20.82 -3.50 10.18
C SER A 102 21.01 -2.12 10.82
N GLY A 103 19.90 -1.48 11.18
CA GLY A 103 19.83 -0.35 12.13
C GLY A 103 18.95 0.79 11.63
N GLY A 104 17.90 1.23 12.33
CA GLY A 104 17.31 0.90 13.64
C GLY A 104 16.05 1.78 13.79
N GLY A 105 15.01 1.52 14.56
CA GLY A 105 14.79 0.64 15.70
C GLY A 105 13.99 1.47 16.72
N ASN A 106 12.77 1.07 17.06
CA ASN A 106 12.22 1.29 18.41
C ASN A 106 11.51 0.00 18.85
N PRO A 107 11.80 -0.54 20.05
CA PRO A 107 11.37 -1.88 20.45
C PRO A 107 10.20 -1.85 21.46
N ALA A 108 9.25 -2.78 21.35
CA ALA A 108 8.63 -3.44 22.52
C ALA A 108 7.67 -4.59 22.12
N THR A 109 8.18 -5.81 22.26
CA THR A 109 7.53 -6.99 22.86
C THR A 109 6.18 -7.48 22.33
N GLY A 110 6.25 -8.32 21.28
CA GLY A 110 5.23 -9.31 20.94
C GLY A 110 5.79 -10.27 19.88
N ASN A 111 6.55 -11.30 20.32
CA ASN A 111 7.11 -12.42 19.54
C ASN A 111 7.30 -12.22 18.02
N ASN A 112 8.57 -12.12 17.59
CA ASN A 112 9.08 -12.01 16.20
C ASN A 112 8.70 -13.16 15.22
N ASN A 113 7.52 -13.77 15.33
CA ASN A 113 7.13 -14.96 14.55
C ASN A 113 6.02 -14.71 13.53
N LEU A 114 5.63 -13.45 13.27
CA LEU A 114 4.67 -13.19 12.19
C LEU A 114 5.24 -13.61 10.83
N PRO A 115 4.45 -14.26 9.96
CA PRO A 115 4.87 -14.55 8.59
C PRO A 115 5.34 -13.29 7.85
N GLN A 116 6.31 -13.44 6.94
CA GLN A 116 6.82 -12.32 6.15
C GLN A 116 5.71 -11.63 5.34
N THR A 117 4.70 -12.37 4.90
CA THR A 117 3.50 -11.86 4.22
C THR A 117 2.71 -10.88 5.09
N VAL A 118 2.50 -11.21 6.38
CA VAL A 118 1.85 -10.34 7.36
C VAL A 118 2.66 -9.06 7.59
N GLN A 119 3.97 -9.20 7.80
CA GLN A 119 4.86 -8.06 8.00
C GLN A 119 4.86 -7.13 6.77
N ALA A 120 4.87 -7.69 5.56
CA ALA A 120 4.80 -6.93 4.32
C ALA A 120 3.47 -6.16 4.19
N PHE A 121 2.34 -6.77 4.55
CA PHE A 121 1.04 -6.13 4.54
C PHE A 121 0.97 -4.94 5.51
N ILE A 122 1.44 -5.11 6.75
CA ILE A 122 1.49 -4.04 7.76
C ILE A 122 2.36 -2.89 7.27
N ASN A 123 3.55 -3.20 6.75
CA ASN A 123 4.46 -2.17 6.24
C ASN A 123 3.89 -1.40 5.04
N ALA A 124 3.08 -2.05 4.20
CA ALA A 124 2.47 -1.42 3.03
C ALA A 124 1.27 -0.52 3.40
N HIS A 125 0.44 -0.93 4.36
CA HIS A 125 -0.85 -0.27 4.61
C HIS A 125 -0.91 0.52 5.91
N PHE A 126 -0.07 0.20 6.89
CA PHE A 126 -0.07 0.77 8.23
C PHE A 126 1.33 1.29 8.61
N ARG A 127 2.05 1.87 7.64
CA ARG A 127 3.39 2.41 7.84
C ARG A 127 3.37 3.44 8.98
N ASN A 128 4.28 3.28 9.94
CA ASN A 128 4.41 4.09 11.16
C ASN A 128 3.27 3.96 12.18
N VAL A 129 2.36 2.99 12.02
CA VAL A 129 1.44 2.62 13.09
C VAL A 129 2.15 1.62 14.01
N GLU A 130 2.19 1.93 15.31
CA GLU A 130 2.82 1.07 16.31
C GLU A 130 2.07 -0.26 16.43
N ILE A 131 2.80 -1.38 16.33
CA ILE A 131 2.29 -2.71 16.73
C ILE A 131 2.23 -2.73 18.26
N ARG A 132 1.04 -2.95 18.82
CA ARG A 132 0.80 -3.01 20.26
C ARG A 132 1.04 -4.42 20.80
N TYR A 133 0.46 -5.41 20.15
CA TYR A 133 0.74 -6.82 20.41
C TYR A 133 0.28 -7.70 19.25
N THR A 134 0.75 -8.94 19.25
CA THR A 134 0.42 -9.96 18.26
C THR A 134 -0.06 -11.21 18.99
N LYS A 135 -0.95 -11.96 18.35
CA LYS A 135 -1.49 -13.21 18.86
C LYS A 135 -1.51 -14.22 17.72
N GLN A 136 -1.10 -15.45 18.00
CA GLN A 136 -1.26 -16.56 17.08
C GLN A 136 -2.27 -17.52 17.70
N GLU A 137 -3.37 -17.72 16.98
CA GLU A 137 -4.40 -18.70 17.30
C GLU A 137 -4.19 -19.97 16.46
N ARG A 138 -5.09 -20.95 16.63
CA ARG A 138 -4.99 -22.24 15.95
C ARG A 138 -5.03 -22.09 14.42
N ASP A 139 -5.78 -21.13 13.90
CA ASP A 139 -6.11 -20.97 12.48
C ASP A 139 -5.87 -19.55 11.94
N GLU A 140 -5.35 -18.63 12.76
CA GLU A 140 -5.11 -17.26 12.36
C GLU A 140 -4.02 -16.54 13.17
N TYR A 141 -3.58 -15.41 12.63
CA TYR A 141 -2.77 -14.42 13.34
C TYR A 141 -3.61 -13.15 13.52
N GLU A 142 -3.67 -12.66 14.75
CA GLU A 142 -4.24 -11.34 15.08
C GLU A 142 -3.10 -10.36 15.35
N VAL A 143 -3.18 -9.16 14.77
CA VAL A 143 -2.21 -8.09 14.94
C VAL A 143 -2.94 -6.83 15.36
N TYR A 144 -2.70 -6.43 16.61
CA TYR A 144 -3.28 -5.23 17.18
C TYR A 144 -2.31 -4.08 17.00
N LEU A 145 -2.70 -3.11 16.19
CA LEU A 145 -1.99 -1.86 15.97
C LEU A 145 -2.64 -0.74 16.80
N ASN A 146 -1.96 0.38 16.96
CA ASN A 146 -2.57 1.55 17.57
C ASN A 146 -3.75 2.07 16.72
N GLY A 147 -4.98 1.71 17.12
CA GLY A 147 -6.23 2.11 16.45
C GLY A 147 -6.77 1.12 15.41
N TYR A 148 -6.10 -0.02 15.20
CA TYR A 148 -6.55 -1.04 14.24
C TYR A 148 -6.37 -2.46 14.78
N ASP A 149 -7.26 -3.34 14.34
CA ASP A 149 -7.19 -4.78 14.52
C ASP A 149 -7.15 -5.46 13.15
N LEU A 150 -6.19 -6.35 12.97
CA LEU A 150 -5.92 -7.03 11.71
C LEU A 150 -5.89 -8.54 11.94
N GLU A 151 -6.66 -9.28 11.16
CA GLU A 151 -6.66 -10.74 11.20
C GLU A 151 -6.12 -11.30 9.88
N PHE A 152 -5.32 -12.36 9.98
CA PHE A 152 -4.71 -13.05 8.85
C PHE A 152 -4.88 -14.55 8.99
N ASP A 153 -5.05 -15.25 7.88
CA ASP A 153 -4.97 -16.72 7.90
C ASP A 153 -3.54 -17.21 8.21
N LEU A 154 -3.38 -18.53 8.40
CA LEU A 154 -2.07 -19.12 8.67
C LEU A 154 -1.03 -18.95 7.54
N GLN A 155 -1.46 -18.59 6.33
CA GLN A 155 -0.57 -18.27 5.20
C GLN A 155 -0.19 -16.78 5.18
N GLY A 156 -0.79 -15.98 6.05
CA GLY A 156 -0.60 -14.54 6.17
C GLY A 156 -1.38 -13.73 5.13
N ASN A 157 -2.43 -14.30 4.53
CA ASN A 157 -3.38 -13.52 3.76
C ASN A 157 -4.33 -12.81 4.72
N TRP A 158 -4.55 -11.51 4.51
CA TRP A 158 -5.46 -10.75 5.36
C TRP A 158 -6.91 -11.26 5.20
N LYS A 159 -7.58 -11.41 6.33
CA LYS A 159 -8.99 -11.77 6.47
C LYS A 159 -9.82 -10.55 6.85
N LYS A 160 -9.36 -9.81 7.87
CA LYS A 160 -10.09 -8.69 8.46
C LYS A 160 -9.16 -7.50 8.69
N VAL A 161 -9.68 -6.31 8.46
CA VAL A 161 -9.09 -5.05 8.89
C VAL A 161 -10.18 -4.20 9.51
N SER A 162 -10.05 -3.86 10.79
CA SER A 162 -11.01 -3.05 11.53
C SER A 162 -10.35 -1.87 12.22
N SER A 163 -10.99 -0.71 12.21
CA SER A 163 -10.65 0.39 13.10
C SER A 163 -11.30 0.16 14.46
N VAL A 164 -10.47 0.17 15.50
CA VAL A 164 -10.88 -0.13 16.88
C VAL A 164 -10.71 1.06 17.81
N GLY A 165 -11.36 0.98 18.97
CA GLY A 165 -11.39 2.04 19.97
C GLY A 165 -12.65 2.91 19.90
N TYR A 166 -12.71 3.95 20.74
CA TYR A 166 -13.89 4.81 20.86
C TYR A 166 -14.09 5.71 19.64
N ALA A 167 -13.00 6.25 19.11
CA ALA A 167 -13.00 7.07 17.90
C ALA A 167 -12.55 6.22 16.71
N LYS A 168 -13.48 5.47 16.12
CA LYS A 168 -13.21 4.70 14.88
C LYS A 168 -12.83 5.67 13.76
N VAL A 169 -11.72 5.39 13.08
CA VAL A 169 -11.16 6.19 11.97
C VAL A 169 -11.30 5.45 10.66
N ALA A 170 -11.19 6.17 9.55
CA ALA A 170 -11.18 5.55 8.22
C ALA A 170 -9.99 4.59 8.07
N LEU A 171 -10.22 3.49 7.35
CA LEU A 171 -9.14 2.61 6.93
C LEU A 171 -8.18 3.31 5.94
N PRO A 172 -6.90 2.91 5.89
CA PRO A 172 -5.92 3.51 4.99
C PRO A 172 -6.35 3.47 3.51
N GLU A 173 -6.17 4.57 2.78
CA GLU A 173 -6.56 4.62 1.35
C GLU A 173 -5.84 3.55 0.51
N SER A 174 -4.58 3.22 0.84
CA SER A 174 -3.83 2.18 0.14
C SER A 174 -4.50 0.80 0.22
N LEU A 175 -5.19 0.51 1.32
CA LEU A 175 -6.01 -0.70 1.46
C LEU A 175 -7.27 -0.60 0.59
N LEU A 176 -7.92 0.57 0.57
CA LEU A 176 -9.14 0.81 -0.21
C LEU A 176 -8.92 0.79 -1.73
N PHE A 177 -7.68 0.92 -2.20
CA PHE A 177 -7.33 0.81 -3.61
C PHE A 177 -6.96 -0.60 -4.07
N LEU A 178 -6.87 -1.58 -3.16
CA LEU A 178 -6.67 -2.97 -3.56
C LEU A 178 -7.87 -3.48 -4.36
N SER A 179 -7.62 -4.26 -5.41
CA SER A 179 -8.70 -4.99 -6.10
C SER A 179 -9.15 -6.16 -5.21
N PRO A 180 -10.46 -6.39 -5.01
CA PRO A 180 -11.64 -5.68 -5.54
C PRO A 180 -12.21 -4.59 -4.59
N VAL A 181 -11.55 -4.30 -3.47
CA VAL A 181 -11.97 -3.30 -2.47
C VAL A 181 -12.17 -1.91 -3.10
N ASN A 182 -11.43 -1.58 -4.16
CA ASN A 182 -11.62 -0.35 -4.93
C ASN A 182 -13.05 -0.21 -5.52
N ASN A 183 -13.66 -1.29 -6.00
CA ASN A 183 -15.05 -1.28 -6.49
C ASN A 183 -16.04 -1.00 -5.35
N ILE A 184 -15.80 -1.61 -4.19
CA ILE A 184 -16.57 -1.38 -2.96
C ILE A 184 -16.48 0.09 -2.56
N ASN A 185 -15.26 0.63 -2.46
CA ASN A 185 -15.04 2.04 -2.11
C ASN A 185 -15.76 2.99 -3.08
N ASN A 186 -15.74 2.71 -4.39
CA ASN A 186 -16.50 3.49 -5.38
C ASN A 186 -18.01 3.44 -5.14
N TYR A 187 -18.55 2.26 -4.82
CA TYR A 187 -19.95 2.10 -4.46
C TYR A 187 -20.29 2.90 -3.18
N ILE A 188 -19.46 2.84 -2.15
CA ILE A 188 -19.65 3.59 -0.90
C ILE A 188 -19.66 5.10 -1.16
N ARG A 189 -18.66 5.62 -1.88
CA ARG A 189 -18.59 7.06 -2.21
C ARG A 189 -19.81 7.57 -2.97
N THR A 190 -20.42 6.72 -3.80
CA THR A 190 -21.60 7.06 -4.61
C THR A 190 -22.89 6.99 -3.81
N ASN A 191 -23.08 5.92 -3.01
CA ASN A 191 -24.36 5.62 -2.37
C ASN A 191 -24.45 6.09 -0.93
N TYR A 192 -23.31 6.32 -0.28
CA TYR A 192 -23.19 6.75 1.11
C TYR A 192 -22.28 7.98 1.20
N PRO A 193 -22.68 9.13 0.61
CA PRO A 193 -21.83 10.31 0.58
C PRO A 193 -21.47 10.79 1.99
N GLY A 194 -20.19 11.12 2.18
CA GLY A 194 -19.65 11.54 3.48
C GLY A 194 -19.44 10.41 4.49
N ARG A 195 -19.66 9.15 4.09
CA ARG A 195 -19.34 7.97 4.89
C ARG A 195 -17.99 7.39 4.52
N TYR A 196 -17.38 6.71 5.49
CA TYR A 196 -16.10 6.05 5.33
C TYR A 196 -16.14 4.63 5.89
N ILE A 197 -15.31 3.76 5.31
CA ILE A 197 -15.18 2.37 5.72
C ILE A 197 -14.32 2.33 6.99
N ILE A 198 -14.83 1.63 8.00
CA ILE A 198 -14.15 1.37 9.27
C ILE A 198 -13.80 -0.10 9.45
N GLU A 199 -14.43 -1.00 8.69
CA GLU A 199 -14.12 -2.43 8.70
C GLU A 199 -14.25 -3.04 7.30
N ILE A 200 -13.34 -3.95 6.98
CA ILE A 200 -13.43 -4.85 5.83
C ILE A 200 -13.13 -6.26 6.33
N GLU A 201 -14.06 -7.17 6.14
CA GLU A 201 -13.89 -8.59 6.43
C GLU A 201 -14.15 -9.43 5.18
N LYS A 202 -13.29 -10.41 4.93
CA LYS A 202 -13.47 -11.45 3.92
C LYS A 202 -14.18 -12.63 4.54
N ASP A 203 -15.48 -12.72 4.32
CA ASP A 203 -16.28 -13.86 4.74
C ASP A 203 -16.36 -14.93 3.64
N TYR A 204 -16.36 -16.20 4.04
CA TYR A 204 -16.44 -17.35 3.14
C TYR A 204 -17.68 -18.20 3.43
N ASP A 205 -18.85 -17.70 3.04
CA ASP A 205 -20.09 -18.48 3.07
C ASP A 205 -20.11 -19.52 1.95
N ASN A 206 -20.26 -20.81 2.30
CA ASN A 206 -20.36 -21.93 1.35
C ASN A 206 -19.25 -21.93 0.28
N ARG A 207 -18.01 -21.59 0.69
CA ARG A 207 -16.81 -21.45 -0.18
C ARG A 207 -16.88 -20.31 -1.19
N LYS A 208 -17.83 -19.39 -1.06
CA LYS A 208 -17.89 -18.15 -1.85
C LYS A 208 -17.38 -17.01 -1.00
N LEU A 209 -16.42 -16.27 -1.55
CA LEU A 209 -15.92 -15.07 -0.92
C LEU A 209 -16.95 -13.95 -1.03
N ASN A 210 -17.28 -13.35 0.11
CA ASN A 210 -17.96 -12.08 0.22
C ASN A 210 -17.06 -11.09 0.97
N TYR A 211 -17.38 -9.80 0.83
CA TYR A 211 -16.80 -8.75 1.64
C TYR A 211 -17.88 -8.12 2.49
N ASP A 212 -17.70 -8.20 3.80
CA ASP A 212 -18.55 -7.55 4.78
C ASP A 212 -17.89 -6.23 5.19
N ILE A 213 -18.63 -5.14 5.08
CA ILE A 213 -18.12 -3.78 5.18
C ILE A 213 -18.92 -3.02 6.23
N GLU A 214 -18.27 -2.56 7.30
CA GLU A 214 -18.86 -1.64 8.26
C GLU A 214 -18.47 -0.19 7.91
N LEU A 215 -19.45 0.71 7.90
CA LEU A 215 -19.25 2.15 7.73
C LEU A 215 -19.26 2.87 9.09
N ASP A 216 -18.72 4.10 9.14
CA ASP A 216 -18.68 4.97 10.33
C ASP A 216 -20.02 5.16 11.07
N ASN A 217 -21.13 5.00 10.35
CA ASN A 217 -22.48 5.06 10.89
C ASN A 217 -23.07 3.70 11.28
N ARG A 218 -22.23 2.66 11.42
CA ARG A 218 -22.57 1.28 11.77
C ARG A 218 -23.47 0.58 10.76
N LYS A 219 -23.50 1.05 9.51
CA LYS A 219 -24.16 0.30 8.43
C LYS A 219 -23.23 -0.81 7.98
N GLU A 220 -23.78 -2.02 7.93
CA GLU A 220 -23.11 -3.22 7.42
C GLU A 220 -23.60 -3.54 6.01
N LEU A 221 -22.67 -3.78 5.11
CA LEU A 221 -22.93 -3.95 3.69
C LEU A 221 -22.14 -5.15 3.18
N VAL A 222 -22.79 -5.99 2.39
CA VAL A 222 -22.20 -7.20 1.84
C VAL A 222 -21.99 -7.04 0.35
N PHE A 223 -20.80 -7.40 -0.11
CA PHE A 223 -20.38 -7.39 -1.51
C PHE A 223 -19.90 -8.77 -1.91
N ASN A 224 -20.05 -9.12 -3.19
CA ASN A 224 -19.52 -10.37 -3.72
C ASN A 224 -18.00 -10.28 -3.96
N ALA A 225 -17.39 -11.40 -4.38
CA ALA A 225 -15.96 -11.50 -4.68
C ALA A 225 -15.44 -10.48 -5.72
N ASP A 226 -16.29 -9.90 -6.57
CA ASP A 226 -15.94 -8.89 -7.57
C ASP A 226 -16.10 -7.44 -7.04
N GLY A 227 -16.50 -7.28 -5.78
CA GLY A 227 -16.78 -5.99 -5.15
C GLY A 227 -18.11 -5.38 -5.59
N GLN A 228 -19.04 -6.18 -6.10
CA GLN A 228 -20.39 -5.74 -6.46
C GLN A 228 -21.30 -5.86 -5.24
N PHE A 229 -22.12 -4.83 -5.01
CA PHE A 229 -23.07 -4.81 -3.90
C PHE A 229 -24.07 -5.96 -3.98
N VAL A 230 -24.29 -6.64 -2.86
CA VAL A 230 -25.25 -7.74 -2.73
C VAL A 230 -26.43 -7.32 -1.85
N ARG A 231 -26.17 -6.88 -0.61
CA ARG A 231 -27.21 -6.53 0.35
C ARG A 231 -26.70 -5.63 1.47
N VAL A 232 -27.63 -5.07 2.24
CA VAL A 232 -27.39 -4.52 3.57
C VAL A 232 -27.56 -5.65 4.57
N ASP A 233 -26.65 -5.79 5.53
CA ASP A 233 -26.83 -6.68 6.69
C ASP A 233 -27.48 -5.90 7.85
N TYR A 234 -28.39 -6.55 8.59
CA TYR A 234 -29.29 -5.91 9.57
C TYR A 234 -29.02 -6.34 11.00
#